data_AF-A0A0F4L6S0-F1
#
_entry.id   AF-A0A0F4L6S0-F1
#
_cell.length_a   1.000
_cell.length_b   1.000
_cell.length_c   1.000
_cell.angle_alpha   90.00
_cell.angle_beta   90.00
_cell.angle_gamma   90.00
#
_symmetry.space_group_name_H-M   'P 1'
#
loop_
_entity.id
_entity.type
_entity.pdbx_description
1 polymer ?
#
loop_
_entity_poly.entity_id
_entity_poly.type
_entity_poly.pdbx_seq_one_letter_code
_entity_poly.pdbx_strand_id
1 'polypeptide(L)'
;MEKLEIITLADDLAANQESILNKETDFEAEAVYRVIDNLHVLHKPIKEYFGMSQEQYYDTESDHKLTLIKLSEQLTDLQDRILTNHVDGFVDKNEINLTYNHENPYEDGFYNNLVDFHVVSYSLKVIGAVEEVAPKTLQGVLSKDALLSIGLAAHALEKSL
;
A
#
# COMPACT_ATOMS: atom_id res chain seq x y z
N MET A 1 -8.09 15.91 6.61
CA MET A 1 -7.53 14.68 7.18
C MET A 1 -7.29 14.91 8.66
N GLU A 2 -7.90 14.09 9.52
CA GLU A 2 -7.50 14.09 10.92
C GLU A 2 -6.07 13.53 10.98
N LYS A 3 -5.21 14.13 11.81
CA LYS A 3 -3.75 13.92 11.83
C LYS A 3 -3.31 12.48 12.18
N LEU A 4 -4.27 11.55 12.34
CA LEU A 4 -4.08 10.20 12.88
C LEU A 4 -4.87 9.13 12.11
N GLU A 5 -5.59 9.46 11.03
CA GLU A 5 -6.47 8.50 10.34
C GLU A 5 -5.72 7.24 9.87
N ILE A 6 -4.49 7.42 9.35
CA ILE A 6 -3.65 6.31 8.87
C ILE A 6 -3.17 5.43 10.04
N ILE A 7 -2.72 6.04 11.13
CA ILE A 7 -2.24 5.32 12.32
C ILE A 7 -3.38 4.52 12.96
N THR A 8 -4.55 5.15 13.14
CA THR A 8 -5.73 4.48 13.69
C THR A 8 -6.12 3.29 12.83
N LEU A 9 -6.19 3.44 11.51
CA LEU A 9 -6.48 2.33 10.61
C LEU A 9 -5.43 1.21 10.71
N ALA A 10 -4.14 1.56 10.76
CA ALA A 10 -3.07 0.57 10.86
C ALA A 10 -3.12 -0.21 12.19
N ASP A 11 -3.37 0.47 13.30
CA ASP A 11 -3.49 -0.15 14.62
C ASP A 11 -4.77 -1.00 14.73
N ASP A 12 -5.89 -0.54 14.18
CA ASP A 12 -7.15 -1.31 14.14
C ASP A 12 -7.00 -2.59 13.32
N LEU A 13 -6.36 -2.51 12.15
CA LEU A 13 -6.04 -3.69 11.34
C LEU A 13 -5.14 -4.66 12.13
N ALA A 14 -4.05 -4.17 12.74
CA ALA A 14 -3.14 -5.02 13.50
C ALA A 14 -3.82 -5.68 14.70
N ALA A 15 -4.70 -4.97 15.42
CA ALA A 15 -5.44 -5.49 16.56
C ALA A 15 -6.47 -6.55 16.18
N ASN A 16 -7.05 -6.46 14.97
CA ASN A 16 -8.10 -7.34 14.49
C ASN A 16 -7.63 -8.37 13.46
N GLN A 17 -6.31 -8.51 13.25
CA GLN A 17 -5.75 -9.37 12.20
C GLN A 17 -6.33 -10.79 12.20
N GLU A 18 -6.34 -11.47 13.34
CA GLU A 18 -6.83 -12.85 13.42
C GLU A 18 -8.32 -12.94 13.07
N SER A 19 -9.15 -12.06 13.64
CA SER A 19 -10.58 -12.00 13.37
C SER A 19 -10.88 -11.66 11.91
N ILE A 20 -10.12 -10.76 11.29
CA ILE A 20 -10.26 -10.42 9.87
C ILE A 20 -9.88 -11.61 8.99
N LEU A 21 -8.73 -12.22 9.23
CA LEU A 21 -8.26 -13.37 8.43
C LEU A 21 -9.15 -14.60 8.61
N ASN A 22 -9.80 -14.74 9.76
CA ASN A 22 -10.80 -15.78 10.04
C ASN A 22 -12.23 -15.42 9.60
N LYS A 23 -12.43 -14.23 8.99
CA LYS A 23 -13.75 -13.74 8.50
C LYS A 23 -14.80 -13.54 9.61
N GLU A 24 -14.34 -13.29 10.82
CA GLU A 24 -15.17 -12.96 11.99
C GLU A 24 -15.47 -11.45 12.04
N THR A 25 -14.58 -10.65 11.46
CA THR A 25 -14.69 -9.20 11.29
C THR A 25 -14.43 -8.84 9.83
N ASP A 26 -15.20 -7.90 9.29
CA ASP A 26 -15.04 -7.46 7.91
C ASP A 26 -13.73 -6.65 7.73
N PHE A 27 -13.06 -6.86 6.59
CA PHE A 27 -11.94 -6.02 6.17
C PHE A 27 -12.45 -4.79 5.43
N GLU A 28 -12.13 -3.59 5.93
CA GLU A 28 -12.58 -2.32 5.33
C GLU A 28 -11.63 -1.81 4.23
N ALA A 29 -11.68 -2.39 3.03
CA ALA A 29 -10.83 -1.98 1.91
C ALA A 29 -11.02 -0.50 1.51
N GLU A 30 -12.26 0.01 1.57
CA GLU A 30 -12.56 1.42 1.27
C GLU A 30 -11.88 2.40 2.25
N ALA A 31 -11.64 1.99 3.50
CA ALA A 31 -10.86 2.80 4.43
C ALA A 31 -9.40 2.90 3.99
N VAL A 32 -8.82 1.80 3.51
CA VAL A 32 -7.47 1.76 2.94
C VAL A 32 -7.36 2.66 1.70
N TYR A 33 -8.33 2.58 0.79
CA TYR A 33 -8.31 3.42 -0.42
C TYR A 33 -8.39 4.91 -0.08
N ARG A 34 -9.26 5.28 0.86
CA ARG A 34 -9.43 6.66 1.29
C ARG A 34 -8.14 7.25 1.87
N VAL A 35 -7.43 6.49 2.72
CA VAL A 35 -6.17 7.00 3.29
C VAL A 35 -5.07 7.15 2.23
N ILE A 36 -4.99 6.22 1.26
CA ILE A 36 -4.06 6.35 0.12
C ILE A 36 -4.36 7.62 -0.68
N ASP A 37 -5.63 7.85 -1.02
CA ASP A 37 -6.03 9.00 -1.83
C ASP A 37 -5.78 10.34 -1.11
N ASN A 38 -5.94 10.37 0.23
CA ASN A 38 -5.69 11.53 1.06
C ASN A 38 -4.19 11.91 1.16
N LEU A 39 -3.27 10.98 0.88
CA LEU A 39 -1.83 11.29 0.82
C LEU A 39 -1.48 12.16 -0.40
N HIS A 40 -2.34 12.18 -1.43
CA HIS A 40 -2.17 12.98 -2.64
C HIS A 40 -0.82 12.76 -3.35
N VAL A 41 -0.30 11.54 -3.32
CA VAL A 41 0.95 11.14 -4.00
C VAL A 41 0.68 10.60 -5.39
N LEU A 42 -0.41 9.85 -5.58
CA LEU A 42 -0.89 9.39 -6.87
C LEU A 42 -1.69 10.50 -7.57
N HIS A 43 -1.63 10.57 -8.91
CA HIS A 43 -2.38 11.60 -9.65
C HIS A 43 -3.88 11.33 -9.73
N LYS A 44 -4.31 10.08 -9.52
CA LYS A 44 -5.69 9.62 -9.56
C LYS A 44 -6.07 8.89 -8.28
N PRO A 45 -7.36 8.72 -7.99
CA PRO A 45 -7.81 7.81 -6.95
C PRO A 45 -7.29 6.39 -7.20
N ILE A 46 -6.86 5.70 -6.14
CA ILE A 46 -6.19 4.39 -6.22
C ILE A 46 -7.00 3.35 -7.00
N LYS A 47 -8.33 3.38 -6.87
CA LYS A 47 -9.23 2.44 -7.57
C LYS A 47 -9.24 2.62 -9.08
N GLU A 48 -8.89 3.79 -9.60
CA GLU A 48 -8.82 4.01 -11.06
C GLU A 48 -7.66 3.25 -11.71
N TYR A 49 -6.60 2.93 -10.95
CA TYR A 49 -5.48 2.17 -11.47
C TYR A 49 -5.79 0.68 -11.64
N PHE A 50 -6.76 0.13 -10.90
CA PHE A 50 -7.05 -1.32 -10.93
C PHE A 50 -7.47 -1.82 -12.31
N GLY A 51 -8.14 -0.98 -13.10
CA GLY A 51 -8.53 -1.30 -14.47
C GLY A 51 -7.44 -1.06 -15.52
N MET A 52 -6.29 -0.51 -15.14
CA MET A 52 -5.18 -0.25 -16.07
C MET A 52 -4.37 -1.50 -16.31
N SER A 53 -3.80 -1.58 -17.51
CA SER A 53 -2.72 -2.52 -17.79
C SER A 53 -1.42 -2.11 -17.07
N GLN A 54 -0.53 -3.08 -16.86
CA GLN A 54 0.80 -2.82 -16.32
C GLN A 54 1.59 -1.82 -17.18
N GLU A 55 1.46 -1.87 -18.52
CA GLU A 55 2.07 -0.91 -19.45
C GLU A 55 1.60 0.52 -19.21
N GLN A 56 0.28 0.72 -19.14
CA GLN A 56 -0.29 2.04 -18.92
C GLN A 56 0.19 2.67 -17.61
N TYR A 57 0.26 1.89 -16.54
CA TYR A 57 0.77 2.38 -15.27
C TYR A 57 2.28 2.65 -15.30
N TYR A 58 3.06 1.76 -15.91
CA TYR A 58 4.50 1.92 -16.10
C TYR A 58 4.84 3.25 -16.79
N ASP A 59 4.11 3.59 -17.85
CA ASP A 59 4.39 4.78 -18.67
C ASP A 59 3.92 6.10 -18.04
N THR A 60 2.93 6.05 -17.14
CA THR A 60 2.24 7.27 -16.68
C THR A 60 2.46 7.64 -15.22
N GLU A 61 2.74 6.66 -14.35
CA GLU A 61 2.69 6.88 -12.91
C GLU A 61 3.85 6.22 -12.15
N SER A 62 4.28 5.04 -12.58
CA SER A 62 5.25 4.22 -11.85
C SER A 62 6.57 4.93 -11.54
N ASP A 63 7.11 4.70 -10.34
CA ASP A 63 8.48 5.04 -9.97
C ASP A 63 9.46 3.85 -10.12
N HIS A 64 9.04 2.84 -10.90
CA HIS A 64 9.81 1.68 -11.36
C HIS A 64 10.42 0.81 -10.24
N LYS A 65 9.72 0.70 -9.10
CA LYS A 65 10.03 -0.27 -8.05
C LYS A 65 9.29 -1.59 -8.27
N LEU A 66 8.05 -1.55 -8.78
CA LEU A 66 7.28 -2.75 -9.09
C LEU A 66 7.85 -3.50 -10.29
N THR A 67 7.79 -4.82 -10.21
CA THR A 67 8.18 -5.75 -11.28
C THR A 67 7.04 -5.88 -12.30
N LEU A 68 6.94 -4.91 -13.20
CA LEU A 68 5.91 -4.84 -14.24
C LEU A 68 6.35 -5.58 -15.50
N ILE A 69 6.28 -6.91 -15.49
CA ILE A 69 6.78 -7.77 -16.57
C ILE A 69 5.70 -8.18 -17.59
N LYS A 70 4.43 -8.17 -17.19
CA LYS A 70 3.32 -8.63 -18.03
C LYS A 70 2.49 -7.44 -18.49
N LEU A 71 3.11 -6.65 -19.37
CA LEU A 71 2.64 -5.32 -19.78
C LEU A 71 1.17 -5.26 -20.24
N SER A 72 0.66 -6.32 -20.86
CA SER A 72 -0.74 -6.41 -21.32
C SER A 72 -1.75 -6.87 -20.26
N GLU A 73 -1.31 -7.41 -19.12
CA GLU A 73 -2.18 -7.83 -18.03
C GLU A 73 -2.61 -6.64 -17.17
N GLN A 74 -3.73 -6.77 -16.44
CA GLN A 74 -4.21 -5.72 -15.55
C GLN A 74 -3.33 -5.63 -14.30
N LEU A 75 -3.31 -4.45 -13.67
CA LEU A 75 -2.61 -4.26 -12.40
C LEU A 75 -3.15 -5.18 -11.29
N THR A 76 -4.44 -5.53 -11.32
CA THR A 76 -5.03 -6.46 -10.35
C THR A 76 -4.52 -7.89 -10.47
N ASP A 77 -3.87 -8.24 -11.58
CA ASP A 77 -3.25 -9.56 -11.80
C ASP A 77 -1.76 -9.57 -11.39
N LEU A 78 -1.22 -8.42 -10.98
CA LEU A 78 0.16 -8.30 -10.55
C LEU A 78 0.40 -9.09 -9.26
N GLN A 79 1.45 -9.90 -9.25
CA GLN A 79 1.82 -10.71 -8.08
C GLN A 79 2.85 -10.03 -7.19
N ASP A 80 3.67 -9.13 -7.75
CA ASP A 80 4.65 -8.37 -6.97
C ASP A 80 3.95 -7.34 -6.06
N ARG A 81 4.52 -7.13 -4.88
CA ARG A 81 4.10 -6.11 -3.91
C ARG A 81 5.34 -5.41 -3.37
N ILE A 82 5.24 -4.11 -3.20
CA ILE A 82 6.23 -3.30 -2.52
C ILE A 82 5.75 -3.02 -1.10
N LEU A 83 6.43 -3.62 -0.11
CA LEU A 83 6.22 -3.37 1.31
C LEU A 83 7.06 -2.16 1.75
N THR A 84 6.44 -1.15 2.35
CA THR A 84 7.16 -0.07 3.03
C THR A 84 7.54 -0.54 4.43
N ASN A 85 8.83 -0.80 4.67
CA ASN A 85 9.25 -1.56 5.85
C ASN A 85 10.01 -0.76 6.91
N HIS A 86 10.56 0.40 6.55
CA HIS A 86 11.34 1.21 7.48
C HIS A 86 11.32 2.68 7.08
N VAL A 87 11.53 3.53 8.08
CA VAL A 87 11.82 4.94 7.92
C VAL A 87 13.09 5.28 8.69
N ASP A 88 13.98 6.04 8.06
CA ASP A 88 15.16 6.63 8.67
C ASP A 88 15.28 8.12 8.30
N GLY A 89 16.06 8.88 9.06
CA GLY A 89 16.39 10.27 8.78
C GLY A 89 16.07 11.25 9.90
N PHE A 90 16.01 12.54 9.55
CA PHE A 90 15.91 13.68 10.44
C PHE A 90 14.79 14.63 9.97
N VAL A 91 13.70 14.68 10.75
CA VAL A 91 12.55 15.54 10.47
C VAL A 91 12.93 17.02 10.45
N ASP A 92 13.80 17.46 11.36
CA ASP A 92 14.28 18.85 11.47
C ASP A 92 15.14 19.29 10.27
N LYS A 93 15.67 18.33 9.50
CA LYS A 93 16.44 18.58 8.27
C LYS A 93 15.64 18.31 6.99
N ASN A 94 14.37 17.92 7.09
CA ASN A 94 13.57 17.42 5.96
C ASN A 94 14.24 16.25 5.21
N GLU A 95 15.02 15.44 5.92
CA GLU A 95 15.67 14.26 5.37
C GLU A 95 14.90 13.03 5.85
N ILE A 96 14.06 12.45 5.01
CA ILE A 96 13.31 11.23 5.34
C ILE A 96 13.55 10.22 4.22
N ASN A 97 13.95 9.02 4.60
CA ASN A 97 14.19 7.92 3.68
C ASN A 97 13.31 6.74 4.06
N LEU A 98 12.52 6.25 3.11
CA LEU A 98 11.75 5.02 3.25
C LEU A 98 12.48 3.89 2.54
N THR A 99 12.51 2.72 3.17
CA THR A 99 13.00 1.50 2.52
C THR A 99 11.85 0.58 2.16
N TYR A 100 12.11 -0.26 1.16
CA TYR A 100 11.10 -1.06 0.51
C TYR A 100 11.61 -2.49 0.29
N ASN A 101 10.75 -3.47 0.50
CA ASN A 101 10.98 -4.86 0.15
C ASN A 101 9.98 -5.33 -0.91
N HIS A 102 10.38 -6.31 -1.69
CA HIS A 102 9.45 -7.07 -2.53
C HIS A 102 8.81 -8.18 -1.71
N GLU A 103 7.50 -8.32 -1.85
CA GLU A 103 6.70 -9.40 -1.29
C GLU A 103 5.95 -10.11 -2.42
N ASN A 104 5.75 -11.42 -2.26
CA ASN A 104 5.00 -12.23 -3.23
C ASN A 104 3.85 -12.98 -2.53
N PRO A 105 2.64 -12.41 -2.47
CA PRO A 105 1.46 -13.09 -1.93
C PRO A 105 0.98 -14.30 -2.74
N TYR A 106 1.61 -14.65 -3.87
CA TYR A 106 1.24 -15.77 -4.73
C TYR A 106 2.33 -16.86 -4.81
N GLU A 107 3.07 -17.08 -3.72
CA GLU A 107 4.10 -18.11 -3.64
C GLU A 107 3.55 -19.50 -4.04
N ASP A 108 4.30 -20.22 -4.87
CA ASP A 108 3.90 -21.51 -5.47
C ASP A 108 2.54 -21.51 -6.20
N GLY A 109 2.07 -20.32 -6.62
CA GLY A 109 0.80 -20.14 -7.34
C GLY A 109 -0.43 -20.12 -6.42
N PHE A 110 -0.25 -20.16 -5.10
CA PHE A 110 -1.32 -20.07 -4.12
C PHE A 110 -1.36 -18.71 -3.47
N TYR A 111 -2.56 -18.13 -3.38
CA TYR A 111 -2.73 -16.85 -2.71
C TYR A 111 -2.59 -16.99 -1.19
N ASN A 112 -1.76 -16.15 -0.59
CA ASN A 112 -1.54 -16.04 0.85
C ASN A 112 -2.02 -14.67 1.35
N ASN A 113 -3.24 -14.66 1.91
CA ASN A 113 -3.85 -13.44 2.45
C ASN A 113 -3.04 -12.80 3.59
N LEU A 114 -2.26 -13.58 4.34
CA LEU A 114 -1.41 -13.04 5.41
C LEU A 114 -0.34 -12.08 4.87
N VAL A 115 0.21 -12.37 3.68
CA VAL A 115 1.23 -11.53 3.05
C VAL A 115 0.64 -10.19 2.64
N ASP A 116 -0.49 -10.19 1.92
CA ASP A 116 -1.16 -8.93 1.55
C ASP A 116 -1.65 -8.16 2.78
N PHE A 117 -2.14 -8.85 3.81
CA PHE A 117 -2.52 -8.21 5.07
C PHE A 117 -1.31 -7.51 5.73
N HIS A 118 -0.14 -8.15 5.70
CA HIS A 118 1.09 -7.56 6.20
C HIS A 118 1.53 -6.34 5.36
N VAL A 119 1.45 -6.44 4.03
CA VAL A 119 1.72 -5.33 3.10
C VAL A 119 0.86 -4.12 3.44
N VAL A 120 -0.45 -4.31 3.66
CA VAL A 120 -1.37 -3.22 4.03
C VAL A 120 -1.05 -2.67 5.42
N SER A 121 -1.19 -3.50 6.46
CA SER A 121 -1.14 -3.04 7.85
C SER A 121 0.23 -2.43 8.22
N TYR A 122 1.32 -3.07 7.83
CA TYR A 122 2.66 -2.62 8.20
C TYR A 122 3.08 -1.37 7.42
N SER A 123 2.79 -1.31 6.12
CA SER A 123 3.10 -0.10 5.34
C SER A 123 2.33 1.11 5.86
N LEU A 124 1.03 0.96 6.16
CA LEU A 124 0.24 2.05 6.73
C LEU A 124 0.81 2.50 8.09
N LYS A 125 1.28 1.58 8.93
CA LYS A 125 1.93 1.92 10.20
C LYS A 125 3.17 2.78 10.01
N VAL A 126 4.06 2.40 9.09
CA VAL A 126 5.28 3.16 8.79
C VAL A 126 4.93 4.52 8.18
N ILE A 127 4.02 4.56 7.20
CA ILE A 127 3.59 5.79 6.52
C ILE A 127 2.93 6.76 7.51
N GLY A 128 2.01 6.28 8.35
CA GLY A 128 1.30 7.08 9.33
C GLY A 128 2.24 7.72 10.37
N ALA A 129 3.26 6.99 10.83
CA ALA A 129 4.25 7.53 11.75
C ALA A 129 5.03 8.73 11.16
N VAL A 130 5.29 8.71 9.84
CA VAL A 130 5.94 9.82 9.14
C VAL A 130 4.96 10.97 8.88
N GLU A 131 3.74 10.64 8.48
CA GLU A 131 2.69 11.62 8.19
C GLU A 131 2.41 12.52 9.40
N GLU A 132 2.41 11.97 10.61
CA GLU A 132 2.14 12.71 11.84
C GLU A 132 3.15 13.85 12.08
N VAL A 133 4.40 13.64 11.68
CA VAL A 133 5.52 14.55 11.99
C VAL A 133 5.99 15.38 10.79
N ALA A 134 5.87 14.84 9.57
CA ALA A 134 6.46 15.42 8.36
C ALA A 134 5.63 15.13 7.08
N PRO A 135 4.35 15.52 7.03
CA PRO A 135 3.43 15.12 5.94
C PRO A 135 3.87 15.63 4.55
N LYS A 136 4.43 16.84 4.47
CA LYS A 136 4.93 17.40 3.21
C LYS A 136 6.16 16.67 2.68
N THR A 137 7.06 16.29 3.58
CA THR A 137 8.27 15.54 3.21
C THR A 137 7.89 14.14 2.77
N LEU A 138 6.98 13.48 3.50
CA LEU A 138 6.42 12.18 3.13
C LEU A 138 5.88 12.18 1.70
N GLN A 139 5.04 13.14 1.34
CA GLN A 139 4.45 13.23 -0.01
C GLN A 139 5.51 13.26 -1.12
N GLY A 140 6.68 13.87 -0.85
CA GLY A 140 7.77 13.97 -1.83
C GLY A 140 8.68 12.74 -1.92
N VAL A 141 8.69 11.87 -0.90
CA VAL A 141 9.59 10.71 -0.83
C VAL A 141 8.88 9.36 -0.93
N LEU A 142 7.56 9.34 -0.75
CA LEU A 142 6.77 8.12 -0.79
C LEU A 142 6.66 7.57 -2.21
N SER A 143 7.06 6.31 -2.38
CA SER A 143 6.95 5.58 -3.63
C SER A 143 5.49 5.41 -4.08
N LYS A 144 5.25 5.70 -5.35
CA LYS A 144 3.95 5.49 -5.99
C LYS A 144 3.63 4.01 -6.16
N ASP A 145 4.64 3.22 -6.53
CA ASP A 145 4.54 1.77 -6.63
C ASP A 145 4.26 1.10 -5.27
N ALA A 146 4.80 1.66 -4.17
CA ALA A 146 4.44 1.22 -2.82
C ALA A 146 2.97 1.51 -2.49
N LEU A 147 2.45 2.70 -2.82
CA LEU A 147 1.04 3.01 -2.63
C LEU A 147 0.12 2.15 -3.50
N LEU A 148 0.50 1.91 -4.76
CA LEU A 148 -0.22 0.99 -5.62
C LEU A 148 -0.24 -0.42 -5.01
N SER A 149 0.88 -0.87 -4.43
CA SER A 149 0.97 -2.19 -3.79
C SER A 149 0.03 -2.34 -2.60
N ILE A 150 -0.12 -1.31 -1.76
CA ILE A 150 -1.10 -1.31 -0.66
C ILE A 150 -2.53 -1.39 -1.22
N GLY A 151 -2.84 -0.63 -2.27
CA GLY A 151 -4.15 -0.66 -2.90
C GLY A 151 -4.49 -2.03 -3.51
N LEU A 152 -3.53 -2.64 -4.23
CA LEU A 152 -3.70 -3.97 -4.83
C LEU A 152 -3.83 -5.07 -3.76
N ALA A 153 -3.07 -4.97 -2.67
CA ALA A 153 -3.17 -5.89 -1.54
C ALA A 153 -4.55 -5.79 -0.87
N ALA A 154 -5.06 -4.58 -0.62
CA ALA A 154 -6.40 -4.37 -0.07
C ALA A 154 -7.50 -4.93 -1.00
N HIS A 155 -7.37 -4.74 -2.31
CA HIS A 155 -8.30 -5.30 -3.30
C HIS A 155 -8.29 -6.83 -3.35
N ALA A 156 -7.11 -7.45 -3.22
CA ALA A 156 -6.99 -8.90 -3.17
C ALA A 156 -7.59 -9.47 -1.87
N LEU A 157 -7.35 -8.81 -0.73
CA LEU A 157 -7.94 -9.17 0.57
C LEU A 157 -9.47 -9.13 0.51
N GLU A 158 -10.04 -8.03 0.04
CA GLU A 158 -11.51 -7.85 -0.10
C GLU A 158 -12.17 -8.97 -0.91
N LYS A 159 -11.48 -9.48 -1.95
CA LYS A 159 -12.00 -10.57 -2.78
C LYS A 159 -11.82 -11.97 -2.18
N SER A 160 -10.94 -12.11 -1.19
CA SER A 160 -10.55 -13.40 -0.62
C SER A 160 -11.21 -13.70 0.72
N LEU A 161 -11.56 -12.65 1.48
CA LEU A 161 -12.21 -12.70 2.78
C LEU A 161 -13.72 -12.87 2.66
#